data_AF-A0A1Q7CLI5-F1
#
_entry.id   AF-A0A1Q7CLI5-F1
#
_cell.length_a   1.000
_cell.length_b   1.000
_cell.length_c   1.000
_cell.angle_alpha   90.00
_cell.angle_beta   90.00
_cell.angle_gamma   90.00
#
_symmetry.space_group_name_H-M   'P 1'
#
loop_
_entity.id
_entity.type
_entity.pdbx_description
1 polymer ?
#
loop_
_entity_poly.entity_id
_entity_poly.type
_entity_poly.pdbx_seq_one_letter_code
_entity_poly.pdbx_strand_id
1 'polypeptide(L)' 'MFRKFYLLYGFLVLGTAAFGQYRGWSLDTINQLKNIPKSVRDNPGSYRSVYGGYHHYTGGK' A
#
# COMPACT_ATOMS: atom_id res chain seq x y z
N MET A 1 -28.99 -28.26 -16.29
CA MET A 1 -27.61 -28.01 -15.81
C MET A 1 -27.25 -26.52 -15.86
N PHE A 2 -27.45 -25.85 -17.01
CA PHE A 2 -27.13 -24.42 -17.23
C PHE A 2 -27.67 -23.42 -16.19
N ARG A 3 -28.89 -23.61 -15.68
CA ARG A 3 -29.48 -22.70 -14.68
C ARG A 3 -28.61 -22.53 -13.41
N LYS A 4 -27.96 -23.61 -12.97
CA LYS A 4 -27.08 -23.58 -11.78
C LYS A 4 -25.80 -22.79 -12.07
N PHE A 5 -25.24 -22.94 -13.26
CA PHE A 5 -24.07 -22.16 -13.69
C PHE A 5 -24.39 -20.68 -13.85
N TYR A 6 -25.57 -20.34 -14.37
CA TYR A 6 -26.00 -18.96 -14.50
C TYR A 6 -26.20 -18.28 -13.13
N LEU A 7 -26.75 -19.02 -12.16
CA LEU A 7 -26.86 -18.57 -10.77
C LEU A 7 -25.48 -18.35 -10.14
N LEU A 8 -24.57 -19.30 -10.31
CA LEU A 8 -23.19 -19.19 -9.82
C LEU A 8 -22.49 -17.98 -10.43
N TYR A 9 -22.66 -17.78 -11.75
CA TYR A 9 -22.11 -16.64 -12.48
C TYR A 9 -22.64 -15.31 -11.93
N GLY A 10 -23.97 -15.18 -11.78
CA GLY A 10 -24.57 -13.98 -11.21
C GLY A 10 -24.07 -13.69 -9.80
N PHE A 11 -23.93 -14.73 -8.98
CA PHE A 11 -23.40 -14.60 -7.62
C PHE A 11 -21.93 -14.12 -7.61
N LEU A 12 -21.09 -14.66 -8.51
CA LEU A 12 -19.70 -14.23 -8.65
C LEU A 12 -19.59 -12.77 -9.13
N VAL A 13 -20.38 -12.37 -10.12
CA VAL A 13 -20.39 -11.00 -10.64
C VAL A 13 -20.81 -10.01 -9.55
N LEU A 14 -21.92 -10.28 -8.86
CA LEU A 14 -22.40 -9.39 -7.81
C LEU A 14 -21.49 -9.40 -6.59
N GLY A 15 -20.95 -10.56 -6.20
CA GLY A 15 -20.03 -10.68 -5.07
C GLY A 15 -18.72 -9.92 -5.29
N THR A 16 -18.15 -10.02 -6.50
CA THR A 16 -16.92 -9.28 -6.84
C THR A 16 -17.17 -7.77 -6.93
N ALA A 17 -18.29 -7.34 -7.52
CA ALA A 17 -18.67 -5.93 -7.56
C ALA A 17 -18.87 -5.34 -6.15
N ALA A 18 -19.61 -6.04 -5.28
CA ALA A 18 -19.83 -5.61 -3.90
C ALA A 18 -18.51 -5.57 -3.09
N PHE A 19 -17.64 -6.56 -3.26
CA PHE A 19 -16.33 -6.58 -2.62
C PHE A 19 -15.45 -5.41 -3.06
N GLY A 20 -15.37 -5.15 -4.37
CA GLY A 20 -14.64 -4.02 -4.94
C GLY A 20 -15.21 -2.66 -4.50
N GLN A 21 -16.53 -2.53 -4.37
CA GLN A 21 -17.17 -1.32 -3.85
C GLN A 21 -16.82 -1.09 -2.36
N TYR A 22 -16.80 -2.15 -1.56
CA TYR A 22 -16.59 -2.05 -0.11
C TYR A 22 -15.12 -1.85 0.28
N ARG A 23 -14.18 -2.54 -0.39
CA ARG A 23 -12.74 -2.50 -0.05
C ARG A 23 -11.90 -1.71 -1.05
N GLY A 24 -12.43 -1.39 -2.22
CA GLY A 24 -11.66 -0.92 -3.37
C GLY A 24 -11.17 -2.08 -4.25
N TRP A 25 -10.77 -1.75 -5.48
CA TRP A 25 -10.22 -2.70 -6.46
C TRP A 25 -8.71 -2.92 -6.33
N SER A 26 -8.05 -2.14 -5.48
CA SER A 26 -6.63 -2.27 -5.21
C SER A 26 -6.38 -3.45 -4.27
N LEU A 27 -5.52 -4.37 -4.69
CA LEU A 27 -4.93 -5.38 -3.79
C LEU A 27 -3.87 -4.78 -2.87
N ASP A 28 -3.47 -3.54 -3.14
CA ASP A 28 -2.45 -2.80 -2.42
C ASP A 28 -3.06 -2.05 -1.23
N THR A 29 -2.32 -1.94 -0.14
CA THR A 29 -2.80 -1.23 1.05
C THR A 29 -2.64 0.28 0.85
N ILE A 30 -3.74 1.03 1.07
CA ILE A 30 -3.77 2.48 0.91
C ILE A 30 -2.72 3.18 1.79
N ASN A 31 -2.43 2.60 2.95
CA ASN A 31 -1.45 3.12 3.91
C ASN A 31 -0.06 2.49 3.77
N GLN A 32 0.24 1.81 2.68
CA GLN A 32 1.57 1.23 2.51
C GLN A 32 2.59 2.30 2.11
N LEU A 33 3.45 2.67 3.06
CA LEU A 33 4.63 3.48 2.81
C LEU A 33 5.70 2.63 2.09
N LYS A 34 5.85 2.85 0.78
CA LYS A 34 6.85 2.20 -0.07
C LYS A 34 8.05 3.12 -0.28
N ASN A 35 9.24 2.54 -0.44
CA ASN A 35 10.47 3.25 -0.82
C ASN A 35 10.95 4.35 0.15
N ILE A 36 10.68 4.18 1.45
CA ILE A 36 11.20 5.08 2.49
C ILE A 36 12.22 4.31 3.35
N PRO A 37 13.39 4.89 3.65
CA PRO A 37 14.37 4.28 4.54
C PRO A 37 13.74 3.90 5.87
N LYS A 38 13.78 2.62 6.24
CA LYS A 38 13.21 2.13 7.50
C LYS A 38 14.12 2.41 8.69
N SER A 39 15.40 2.62 8.42
CA SER A 39 16.38 3.03 9.41
C SER A 39 17.26 4.14 8.85
N VAL A 40 17.92 4.86 9.76
CA VAL A 40 18.95 5.85 9.41
C VAL A 40 20.00 5.23 8.48
N ARG A 41 20.34 3.94 8.68
CA ARG A 41 21.35 3.24 7.87
C ARG A 41 20.92 3.00 6.42
N ASP A 42 19.62 2.94 6.17
CA ASP A 42 19.07 2.77 4.83
C ASP A 42 18.96 4.11 4.08
N ASN A 43 19.27 5.23 4.74
CA ASN A 43 19.26 6.57 4.17
C ASN A 43 20.70 7.00 3.82
N PRO A 44 21.16 6.90 2.56
CA PRO A 44 22.50 7.37 2.17
C PRO A 44 22.73 8.86 2.47
N GLY A 45 21.67 9.66 2.54
CA GLY A 45 21.73 11.07 2.93
C GLY A 45 22.05 11.29 4.42
N SER A 46 21.89 10.29 5.29
CA SER A 46 22.19 10.41 6.72
C SER A 46 23.69 10.37 7.04
N TYR A 47 24.50 9.81 6.15
CA TYR A 47 25.95 9.68 6.35
C TYR A 47 26.73 10.91 5.87
N ARG A 48 26.06 11.90 5.27
CA ARG A 48 26.71 13.08 4.72
C ARG A 48 27.13 14.03 5.85
N SER A 49 28.39 14.46 5.84
CA SER A 49 28.91 15.44 6.80
C SER A 49 28.13 16.75 6.69
N VAL A 50 27.59 17.25 7.80
CA VAL A 50 26.88 18.53 7.83
C VAL A 50 27.90 19.67 7.89
N TYR A 51 27.99 20.44 6.82
CA TYR A 51 28.75 21.68 6.80
C TYR A 51 27.81 22.85 7.05
N GLY A 52 27.83 23.38 8.28
CA GLY A 52 27.17 24.63 8.67
C GLY A 52 25.69 24.52 9.04
N GLY A 53 25.38 24.72 10.33
CA GLY A 53 24.09 25.24 10.86
C GLY A 53 22.79 24.43 10.66
N TYR A 54 22.74 23.44 9.78
CA TYR A 54 21.51 22.70 9.50
C TYR A 54 21.28 21.56 10.50
N HIS A 55 20.11 21.56 11.13
CA HIS A 55 19.69 20.52 12.07
C HIS A 55 19.53 19.17 11.34
N HIS A 56 20.11 18.11 11.91
CA HIS A 56 19.84 16.76 11.45
C HIS A 56 18.34 16.45 11.62
N TYR A 57 17.67 15.98 10.57
CA TYR A 57 16.35 15.37 10.74
C TYR A 57 16.56 13.97 11.32
N THR A 58 16.55 13.87 12.65
CA THR A 58 16.69 12.62 13.43
C THR A 58 15.34 12.03 13.87
N GLY A 59 14.24 12.50 13.29
CA GLY A 59 12.90 12.03 13.62
C GLY A 59 12.49 10.84 12.76
N GLY A 60 12.70 9.64 13.30
CA GLY A 60 12.06 8.41 12.81
C GLY A 60 11.61 7.55 13.98
N LYS A 61 10.30 7.57 14.27
CA LYS A 61 9.59 6.46 14.90
C LYS A 61 8.50 6.02 13.93
#